data_AF-A0A3A1P540-F1
#
_entry.id   AF-A0A3A1P540-F1
#
_cell.length_a   1.000
_cell.length_b   1.000
_cell.length_c   1.000
_cell.angle_alpha   90.00
_cell.angle_beta   90.00
_cell.angle_gamma   90.00
#
_symmetry.space_group_name_H-M   'P 1'
#
loop_
_entity.id
_entity.type
_entity.pdbx_description
1 polymer ?
#
loop_
_entity_poly.entity_id
_entity_poly.type
_entity_poly.pdbx_seq_one_letter_code
_entity_poly.pdbx_strand_id
1 'polypeptide(L)' 'NHQRYHESLDNVTPADAYFGRAAAIIERRERIKRKTLEHRRLQHRKLAA' A
#
# COMPACT_ATOMS: atom_id res chain seq x y z
N ASN A 1 11.63 11.20 25.85
CA ASN A 1 11.47 9.78 25.51
C ASN A 1 10.07 9.61 24.91
N HIS A 2 10.00 9.62 23.58
CA HIS A 2 8.77 9.64 22.77
C HIS A 2 8.28 8.19 22.64
N GLN A 3 7.42 7.74 23.55
CA GLN A 3 6.75 6.45 23.40
C GLN A 3 5.77 6.55 22.22
N ARG A 4 6.20 6.09 21.04
CA ARG A 4 5.30 5.88 19.90
C ARG A 4 4.46 4.64 20.18
N TYR A 5 3.28 4.84 20.78
CA TYR A 5 2.25 3.81 20.96
C TYR A 5 1.63 3.31 19.64
N HIS A 6 2.21 3.68 18.49
CA HIS A 6 1.79 3.17 17.19
C HIS A 6 2.57 1.89 16.91
N GLU A 7 2.16 0.82 17.58
CA GLU A 7 2.48 -0.54 17.14
C GLU A 7 2.15 -0.65 15.64
N SER A 8 3.00 -1.36 14.91
CA SER A 8 3.11 -1.40 13.44
C SER A 8 1.77 -1.32 12.67
N LEU A 9 1.32 -0.09 12.35
CA LEU A 9 0.04 0.14 11.66
C LEU A 9 0.09 -0.11 10.14
N ASP A 10 1.03 -0.90 9.62
CA ASP A 10 1.16 -1.14 8.17
C ASP A 10 1.11 0.13 7.28
N ASN A 11 1.66 1.23 7.78
CA ASN A 11 1.61 2.56 7.16
C ASN A 11 0.18 3.09 6.93
N VAL A 12 -0.77 2.72 7.78
CA VAL A 12 -2.06 3.41 7.93
C VAL A 12 -1.97 4.44 9.06
N THR A 13 -2.81 5.46 9.03
CA THR A 13 -2.84 6.43 10.11
C THR A 13 -3.50 5.82 11.35
N PRO A 14 -3.15 6.24 12.58
CA PRO A 14 -3.82 5.79 13.79
C PRO A 14 -5.33 5.99 13.77
N ALA A 15 -5.80 7.08 13.14
CA ALA A 15 -7.22 7.32 12.95
C ALA A 15 -7.86 6.24 12.05
N ASP A 16 -7.23 5.88 10.94
CA ASP A 16 -7.76 4.84 10.06
C ASP A 16 -7.77 3.46 10.73
N ALA A 17 -6.78 3.16 11.57
CA ALA A 17 -6.77 1.96 12.40
C ALA A 17 -7.89 1.99 13.44
N TYR A 18 -8.03 3.08 14.18
CA TYR A 18 -9.05 3.26 15.21
C TYR A 18 -10.48 3.19 14.64
N PHE A 19 -10.72 3.81 13.49
CA PHE A 19 -12.01 3.80 12.79
C PHE A 19 -12.22 2.54 11.93
N GLY A 20 -11.34 1.54 12.00
CA GLY A 20 -11.50 0.26 11.28
C GLY A 20 -11.37 0.34 9.74
N ARG A 21 -10.82 1.44 9.20
CA ARG A 21 -10.62 1.66 7.76
C ARG A 21 -9.33 1.05 7.21
N ALA A 22 -8.46 0.56 8.08
CA ALA A 22 -7.14 0.02 7.73
C ALA A 22 -7.20 -1.06 6.64
N ALA A 23 -8.08 -2.06 6.80
CA ALA A 23 -8.21 -3.17 5.86
C ALA A 23 -8.57 -2.71 4.45
N ALA A 24 -9.55 -1.81 4.32
CA ALA A 24 -9.97 -1.28 3.03
C ALA A 24 -8.86 -0.46 2.34
N ILE A 25 -8.06 0.27 3.12
CA ILE A 25 -6.91 1.03 2.60
C ILE A 25 -5.84 0.08 2.07
N ILE A 26 -5.50 -0.97 2.83
CA ILE A 26 -4.51 -1.97 2.45
C ILE A 26 -4.95 -2.70 1.17
N GLU A 27 -6.19 -3.14 1.10
CA GLU A 27 -6.73 -3.83 -0.08
C GLU A 27 -6.68 -2.94 -1.33
N ARG A 28 -7.08 -1.67 -1.20
CA ARG A 28 -7.01 -0.70 -2.30
C ARG A 28 -5.57 -0.50 -2.79
N ARG A 29 -4.61 -0.40 -1.87
CA ARG A 29 -3.18 -0.23 -2.19
C ARG A 29 -2.63 -1.45 -2.93
N GLU A 30 -2.95 -2.66 -2.47
CA GLU A 30 -2.51 -3.90 -3.13
C GLU A 30 -3.02 -4.00 -4.57
N ARG A 31 -4.29 -3.65 -4.81
CA ARG A 31 -4.88 -3.59 -6.16
C ARG A 31 -4.14 -2.59 -7.06
N ILE A 32 -3.85 -1.41 -6.55
CA ILE A 32 -3.12 -0.36 -7.30
C ILE A 32 -1.68 -0.83 -7.61
N LYS A 33 -0.98 -1.36 -6.60
CA LYS A 33 0.41 -1.84 -6.73
C LYS A 33 0.52 -2.92 -7.80
N ARG A 34 -0.41 -3.87 -7.83
CA ARG A 34 -0.47 -4.92 -8.86
C ARG A 34 -0.60 -4.33 -10.26
N LYS A 35 -1.59 -3.44 -10.48
CA LYS A 35 -1.81 -2.79 -11.77
C LYS A 35 -0.58 -2.01 -12.25
N THR A 36 0.06 -1.26 -11.36
CA THR A 36 1.25 -0.48 -11.69
C THR A 36 2.44 -1.38 -12.07
N LEU A 37 2.64 -2.49 -11.35
CA LEU A 37 3.69 -3.45 -11.66
C LEU A 37 3.45 -4.16 -13.00
N GLU A 38 2.21 -4.56 -13.29
CA GLU A 38 1.83 -5.15 -14.58
C GLU A 38 2.10 -4.20 -15.74
N HIS A 39 1.67 -2.93 -15.60
CA HIS A 39 1.92 -1.91 -16.62
C HIS A 39 3.42 -1.71 -16.86
N ARG A 40 4.22 -1.62 -15.78
CA ARG A 40 5.68 -1.49 -15.88
C ARG A 40 6.31 -2.71 -16.57
N ARG A 41 5.87 -3.92 -16.25
CA ARG A 41 6.35 -5.15 -16.91
C ARG A 41 6.06 -5.13 -18.40
N LEU A 42 4.86 -4.70 -18.80
CA LEU A 42 4.49 -4.58 -20.22
C LEU A 42 5.38 -3.56 -20.95
N GLN A 43 5.60 -2.39 -20.36
CA GLN A 43 6.49 -1.36 -20.94
C GLN A 43 7.92 -1.89 -21.12
N HIS A 44 8.49 -2.55 -20.09
CA HIS A 44 9.82 -3.16 -20.21
C HIS A 44 9.89 -4.22 -21.30
N ARG A 45 8.88 -5.09 -21.43
CA ARG A 45 8.82 -6.08 -22.51
C ARG A 45 8.77 -5.44 -23.90
N LYS A 46 8.09 -4.31 -24.06
CA LYS A 46 8.05 -3.56 -25.33
C LYS A 46 9.39 -2.91 -25.68
N LEU A 47 10.12 -2.42 -24.69
CA LEU A 47 11.44 -1.79 -24.89
C LEU A 47 12.56 -2.81 -25.15
N ALA A 48 12.36 -4.07 -24.74
CA ALA A 48 13.32 -5.16 -24.92
C ALA A 48 13.11 -5.96 -26.23
N ALA A 49 12.12 -5.60 -27.05
CA ALA A 49 11.83 -6.17 -28.37
C ALA A 49 12.38 -5.25 -29.47
#